data_AF-A0A955D0Z6-F1
#
_entry.id   AF-A0A955D0Z6-F1
#
_cell.length_a   1.000
_cell.length_b   1.000
_cell.length_c   1.000
_cell.angle_alpha   90.00
_cell.angle_beta   90.00
_cell.angle_gamma   90.00
#
_symmetry.space_group_name_H-M   'P 1'
#
loop_
_entity.id
_entity.type
_entity.pdbx_description
1 polymer ?
#
loop_
_entity_poly.entity_id
_entity_poly.type
_entity_poly.pdbx_seq_one_letter_code
_entity_poly.pdbx_strand_id
1 'polypeptide(L)'
;MKTLWNALSFFCIVQVLAAGMFVAWLWQSKRLTRDRLEAARELFAPPDGESMAMSAADKGTEESADAASARSGSAGSGTGDAARTMRAASRIEEQQRIASQRLRDEHAQLTTQLDQRLADLQRREEQLALDRAAWEKQVAALRLAQDDEQFAKAIKLLSELPAKQAKQQIAELVTAGEIEQAVAYLNAMNARTAGKILREFKDSNEVLVARDLLERLRTFGHEPEMGPDANDADPTDTAAS
;
A
#
# COMPACT_ATOMS: atom_id res chain seq x y z
N MET A 1 14.82 44.58 20.24
CA MET A 1 15.51 44.10 19.01
C MET A 1 16.27 42.79 19.22
N LYS A 2 17.15 42.66 20.24
CA LYS A 2 17.90 41.41 20.51
C LYS A 2 17.01 40.17 20.75
N THR A 3 15.83 40.37 21.36
CA THR A 3 14.85 39.31 21.59
C THR A 3 14.21 38.76 20.32
N LEU A 4 13.93 39.62 19.32
CA LEU A 4 13.41 39.21 18.01
C LEU A 4 14.44 38.39 17.23
N TRP A 5 15.71 38.78 17.27
CA TRP A 5 16.78 38.04 16.61
C TRP A 5 16.99 36.65 17.21
N ASN A 6 16.99 36.55 18.54
CA ASN A 6 17.10 35.26 19.22
C ASN A 6 15.92 34.33 18.94
N ALA A 7 14.69 34.88 18.86
CA ALA A 7 13.51 34.10 18.49
C ALA A 7 13.60 33.55 17.06
N LEU A 8 14.07 34.36 16.11
CA LEU A 8 14.27 33.94 14.72
C LEU A 8 15.36 32.87 14.60
N SER A 9 16.50 33.03 15.28
CA SER A 9 17.56 32.02 15.30
C SER A 9 17.09 30.71 15.92
N PHE A 10 16.32 30.77 17.03
CA PHE A 10 15.77 29.56 17.65
C PHE A 10 14.81 28.82 16.70
N PHE A 11 13.92 29.56 16.03
CA PHE A 11 12.99 28.98 15.05
C PHE A 11 13.71 28.27 13.90
N CYS A 12 14.77 28.87 13.36
CA CYS A 12 15.59 28.23 12.32
C CYS A 12 16.25 26.93 12.82
N ILE A 13 16.80 26.93 14.04
CA ILE A 13 17.44 25.73 14.61
C ILE A 13 16.43 24.60 14.79
N VAL A 14 15.24 24.90 15.29
CA VAL A 14 14.17 23.90 15.47
C VAL A 14 13.77 23.29 14.13
N GLN A 15 13.63 24.10 13.07
CA GLN A 15 13.26 23.58 11.75
C GLN A 15 14.33 22.69 11.11
N VAL A 16 15.61 23.03 11.30
CA VAL A 16 16.72 22.17 10.85
C VAL A 16 16.73 20.84 11.61
N LEU A 17 16.49 20.87 12.93
CA LEU A 17 16.38 19.65 13.74
C LEU A 17 15.19 18.78 13.32
N ALA A 18 14.02 19.40 13.09
CA ALA A 18 12.84 18.70 12.63
C ALA A 18 13.06 18.03 11.27
N ALA A 19 13.68 18.74 10.31
CA ALA A 19 14.04 18.18 9.02
C ALA A 19 15.04 17.02 9.17
N GLY A 20 16.04 17.14 10.04
CA GLY A 20 17.02 16.09 10.32
C GLY A 20 16.36 14.82 10.89
N MET A 21 15.47 14.97 11.88
CA MET A 21 14.71 13.84 12.43
C MET A 21 13.82 13.18 11.37
N PHE A 22 13.19 13.96 10.51
CA PHE A 22 12.37 13.44 9.42
C PHE A 22 13.17 12.60 8.42
N VAL A 23 14.36 13.08 8.03
CA VAL A 23 15.27 12.32 7.14
C VAL A 23 15.76 11.04 7.81
N ALA A 24 16.13 11.10 9.09
CA ALA A 24 16.55 9.92 9.85
C ALA A 24 15.44 8.87 9.94
N TRP A 25 14.20 9.30 10.16
CA TRP A 25 13.02 8.42 10.19
C TRP A 25 12.76 7.75 8.82
N LEU A 26 12.90 8.50 7.72
CA LEU A 26 12.76 7.95 6.36
C LEU A 26 13.83 6.91 6.04
N TRP A 27 15.07 7.12 6.51
CA TRP A 27 16.18 6.18 6.35
C TRP A 27 15.94 4.89 7.15
N GLN A 28 15.55 5.00 8.41
CA GLN A 28 15.27 3.85 9.27
C GLN A 28 14.06 3.03 8.79
N SER A 29 13.04 3.69 8.22
CA SER A 29 11.86 3.04 7.65
C SER A 29 12.10 2.36 6.30
N LYS A 30 13.35 2.40 5.77
CA LYS A 30 13.73 1.93 4.43
C LYS A 30 12.87 2.52 3.29
N ARG A 31 12.20 3.64 3.54
CA ARG A 31 11.37 4.34 2.53
C ARG A 31 12.22 5.18 1.57
N LEU A 32 13.45 5.49 1.99
CA LEU A 32 14.46 6.21 1.22
C LEU A 32 15.42 5.22 0.53
N THR A 33 14.97 4.60 -0.57
CA THR A 33 15.85 3.82 -1.44
C THR A 33 16.65 4.73 -2.36
N ARG A 34 17.85 4.28 -2.75
CA ARG A 34 18.75 5.02 -3.66
C ARG A 34 18.03 5.42 -4.95
N ASP A 35 17.24 4.51 -5.51
CA ASP A 35 16.43 4.72 -6.72
C ASP A 35 15.40 5.85 -6.57
N ARG A 36 14.79 5.99 -5.39
CA ARG A 36 13.82 7.08 -5.12
C ARG A 36 14.51 8.43 -4.97
N LEU A 37 15.73 8.43 -4.45
CA LEU A 37 16.55 9.63 -4.30
C LEU A 37 17.02 10.13 -5.67
N GLU A 38 17.33 9.19 -6.57
CA GLU A 38 17.68 9.48 -7.97
C GLU A 38 16.46 9.99 -8.75
N ALA A 39 15.28 9.37 -8.59
CA ALA A 39 14.04 9.84 -9.18
C ALA A 39 13.61 11.24 -8.66
N ALA A 40 13.77 11.49 -7.35
CA ALA A 40 13.50 12.82 -6.80
C ALA A 40 14.50 13.86 -7.32
N ARG A 41 15.79 13.50 -7.43
CA ARG A 41 16.82 14.35 -8.02
C ARG A 41 16.50 14.67 -9.48
N GLU A 42 15.97 13.72 -10.24
CA GLU A 42 15.57 13.92 -11.64
C GLU A 42 14.36 14.85 -11.76
N LEU A 43 13.43 14.82 -10.80
CA LEU A 43 12.27 15.72 -10.76
C LEU A 43 12.63 17.18 -10.43
N PHE A 44 13.68 17.37 -9.61
CA PHE A 44 14.19 18.69 -9.21
C PHE A 44 15.39 19.16 -10.02
N ALA A 45 15.97 18.28 -10.85
CA ALA A 45 16.95 18.70 -11.82
C ALA A 45 16.26 19.68 -12.76
N PRO A 46 16.83 20.88 -12.97
CA PRO A 46 16.39 21.70 -14.09
C PRO A 46 16.44 20.82 -15.37
N PRO A 47 15.47 20.93 -16.28
CA PRO A 47 15.40 20.11 -17.49
C PRO A 47 16.59 20.46 -18.40
N ASP A 48 17.75 19.87 -18.09
CA ASP A 48 19.02 20.05 -18.77
C ASP A 48 19.00 19.17 -20.03
N GLY A 49 18.35 19.63 -21.10
CA GLY A 49 18.43 18.93 -22.39
C GLY A 49 17.57 19.51 -23.50
N GLU A 50 16.26 19.66 -23.29
CA GLU A 50 15.36 20.02 -24.40
C GLU A 50 15.23 21.53 -24.61
N SER A 51 15.36 22.35 -23.56
CA SER A 51 15.23 23.82 -23.71
C SER A 51 16.41 24.45 -24.47
N MET A 52 17.62 23.90 -24.39
CA MET A 52 18.74 24.36 -25.22
C MET A 52 18.74 23.78 -26.65
N ALA A 53 18.23 22.57 -26.85
CA ALA A 53 18.15 21.98 -28.19
C ALA A 53 17.07 22.64 -29.06
N MET A 54 15.89 22.95 -28.51
CA MET A 54 14.86 23.73 -29.23
C MET A 54 15.32 25.17 -29.52
N SER A 55 16.02 25.82 -28.58
CA SER A 55 16.52 27.19 -28.77
C SER A 55 17.67 27.29 -29.78
N ALA A 56 18.43 26.21 -30.02
CA ALA A 56 19.48 26.15 -31.03
C ALA A 56 18.95 25.73 -32.41
N ALA A 57 17.90 24.90 -32.46
CA ALA A 57 17.24 24.52 -33.71
C ALA A 57 16.46 25.70 -34.31
N ASP A 58 15.71 26.46 -33.52
CA ASP A 58 14.94 27.61 -34.03
C ASP A 58 15.84 28.72 -34.60
N LYS A 59 17.00 28.97 -33.97
CA LYS A 59 17.99 29.96 -34.47
C LYS A 59 18.69 29.53 -35.76
N GLY A 60 18.84 28.24 -36.02
CA GLY A 60 19.45 27.74 -37.26
C GLY A 60 18.52 27.80 -38.48
N THR A 61 17.20 27.73 -38.26
CA THR A 61 16.18 27.78 -39.32
C THR A 61 15.82 29.20 -39.78
N GLU A 62 15.91 30.21 -38.91
CA GLU A 62 15.66 31.60 -39.31
C GLU A 62 16.79 32.15 -40.20
N GLU A 63 18.05 31.86 -39.89
CA GLU A 63 19.21 32.39 -40.64
C GLU A 63 19.40 31.73 -42.01
N SER A 64 18.86 30.53 -42.22
CA SER A 64 18.90 29.82 -43.51
C SER A 64 17.68 30.10 -44.41
N ALA A 65 16.56 30.57 -43.85
CA ALA A 65 15.39 31.01 -44.63
C ALA A 65 15.63 32.37 -45.31
N ASP A 66 16.38 33.28 -44.67
CA ASP A 66 16.72 34.60 -45.23
C ASP A 66 17.79 34.53 -46.33
N ALA A 67 18.70 33.55 -46.28
CA ALA A 67 19.71 33.36 -47.32
C ALA A 67 19.16 32.70 -48.61
N ALA A 68 18.08 31.92 -48.51
CA ALA A 68 17.45 31.25 -49.65
C ALA A 68 16.50 32.15 -50.43
N SER A 69 15.80 33.08 -49.75
CA SER A 69 14.87 34.02 -50.37
C SER A 69 15.57 35.10 -51.20
N ALA A 70 16.81 35.47 -50.86
CA ALA A 70 17.61 36.44 -51.63
C ALA A 70 18.14 35.94 -52.99
N ARG A 71 18.12 34.61 -53.27
CA ARG A 71 18.63 34.04 -54.53
C ARG A 71 17.55 33.66 -55.56
N SER A 72 16.27 33.83 -55.25
CA SER A 72 15.16 33.45 -56.16
C SER A 72 14.62 34.61 -57.01
N GLY A 73 15.12 35.84 -56.83
CA GLY A 73 14.58 37.04 -57.47
C GLY A 73 14.87 37.24 -58.97
N SER A 74 15.53 36.31 -59.69
CA SER A 74 15.90 36.57 -61.08
C SER A 74 16.11 35.32 -61.92
N ALA A 75 15.04 34.76 -62.51
CA ALA A 75 15.06 34.26 -63.89
C ALA A 75 13.67 33.78 -64.36
N GLY A 76 13.10 34.52 -65.32
CA GLY A 76 12.43 33.92 -66.49
C GLY A 76 11.01 33.39 -66.30
N SER A 77 10.03 34.29 -66.48
CA SER A 77 8.67 33.94 -66.88
C SER A 77 8.69 33.16 -68.19
N GLY A 78 8.51 31.85 -68.11
CA GLY A 78 8.32 30.95 -69.24
C GLY A 78 7.04 30.16 -69.04
N THR A 79 6.10 30.29 -69.96
CA THR A 79 4.75 29.67 -69.99
C THR A 79 4.72 28.13 -69.98
N GLY A 80 5.85 27.45 -69.70
CA GLY A 80 5.97 26.01 -69.45
C GLY A 80 5.99 25.60 -67.97
N ASP A 81 5.88 26.54 -67.02
CA ASP A 81 6.08 26.30 -65.59
C ASP A 81 4.83 25.74 -64.85
N ALA A 82 3.63 26.01 -65.35
CA ALA A 82 2.37 25.54 -64.74
C ALA A 82 2.27 23.99 -64.68
N ALA A 83 2.74 23.30 -65.71
CA ALA A 83 2.74 21.84 -65.73
C ALA A 83 3.80 21.24 -64.78
N ARG A 84 4.91 21.96 -64.52
CA ARG A 84 5.95 21.52 -63.59
C ARG A 84 5.53 21.73 -62.13
N THR A 85 4.94 22.87 -61.82
CA THR A 85 4.41 23.19 -60.49
C THR A 85 3.29 22.22 -60.10
N MET A 86 2.38 21.87 -61.02
CA MET A 86 1.33 20.87 -60.75
C MET A 86 1.90 19.47 -60.44
N ARG A 87 2.95 19.02 -61.15
CA ARG A 87 3.62 17.73 -60.87
C ARG A 87 4.41 17.74 -59.57
N ALA A 88 4.94 18.90 -59.17
CA ALA A 88 5.61 19.05 -57.88
C ALA A 88 4.58 19.00 -56.73
N ALA A 89 3.46 19.72 -56.86
CA ALA A 89 2.36 19.69 -55.90
C ALA A 89 1.80 18.27 -55.72
N SER A 90 1.54 17.54 -56.80
CA SER A 90 1.04 16.16 -56.71
C SER A 90 1.99 15.20 -56.00
N ARG A 91 3.32 15.42 -56.11
CA ARG A 91 4.31 14.62 -55.38
C ARG A 91 4.32 14.93 -53.89
N ILE A 92 4.17 16.21 -53.52
CA ILE A 92 4.09 16.63 -52.13
C ILE A 92 2.83 16.05 -51.48
N GLU A 93 1.68 16.13 -52.15
CA GLU A 93 0.42 15.53 -51.66
C GLU A 93 0.55 14.01 -51.45
N GLU A 94 1.16 13.29 -52.39
CA GLU A 94 1.37 11.85 -52.25
C GLU A 94 2.33 11.52 -51.08
N GLN A 95 3.40 12.30 -50.91
CA GLN A 95 4.31 12.15 -49.77
C GLN A 95 3.60 12.41 -48.44
N GLN A 96 2.77 13.45 -48.37
CA GLN A 96 1.97 13.76 -47.19
C GLN A 96 0.97 12.64 -46.90
N ARG A 97 0.33 12.08 -47.93
CA ARG A 97 -0.59 10.96 -47.78
C ARG A 97 0.11 9.75 -47.17
N ILE A 98 1.27 9.35 -47.72
CA ILE A 98 2.06 8.22 -47.21
C ILE A 98 2.53 8.50 -45.78
N ALA A 99 3.00 9.71 -45.48
CA ALA A 99 3.44 10.08 -44.13
C ALA A 99 2.29 9.98 -43.12
N SER A 100 1.10 10.49 -43.48
CA SER A 100 -0.08 10.42 -42.61
C SER A 100 -0.55 8.99 -42.36
N GLN A 101 -0.43 8.11 -43.35
CA GLN A 101 -0.75 6.68 -43.21
C GLN A 101 0.21 6.00 -42.23
N ARG A 102 1.53 6.21 -42.39
CA ARG A 102 2.54 5.67 -41.47
C ARG A 102 2.30 6.09 -40.02
N LEU A 103 2.01 7.37 -39.80
CA LEU A 103 1.71 7.89 -38.46
C LEU A 103 0.46 7.24 -37.85
N ARG A 104 -0.58 6.99 -38.65
CA ARG A 104 -1.79 6.29 -38.18
C ARG A 104 -1.49 4.82 -37.83
N ASP A 105 -0.69 4.15 -38.65
CA ASP A 105 -0.30 2.76 -38.42
C ASP A 105 0.56 2.63 -37.15
N GLU A 106 1.53 3.53 -36.96
CA GLU A 106 2.36 3.60 -35.75
C GLU A 106 1.49 3.88 -34.51
N HIS A 107 0.57 4.83 -34.58
CA HIS A 107 -0.36 5.12 -33.49
C HIS A 107 -1.23 3.90 -33.14
N ALA A 108 -1.76 3.19 -34.14
CA ALA A 108 -2.56 1.99 -33.92
C ALA A 108 -1.72 0.86 -33.29
N GLN A 109 -0.47 0.70 -33.71
CA GLN A 109 0.46 -0.26 -33.11
C GLN A 109 0.76 0.07 -31.65
N LEU A 110 1.08 1.34 -31.34
CA LEU A 110 1.34 1.78 -29.97
C LEU A 110 0.12 1.61 -29.06
N THR A 111 -1.07 1.93 -29.55
CA THR A 111 -2.33 1.73 -28.81
C THR A 111 -2.52 0.24 -28.48
N THR A 112 -2.34 -0.63 -29.49
CA THR A 112 -2.44 -2.08 -29.30
C THR A 112 -1.42 -2.61 -28.28
N GLN A 113 -0.19 -2.11 -28.31
CA GLN A 113 0.85 -2.49 -27.33
C GLN A 113 0.51 -2.01 -25.92
N LEU A 114 -0.05 -0.81 -25.77
CA LEU A 114 -0.50 -0.30 -24.47
C LEU A 114 -1.64 -1.15 -23.91
N ASP A 115 -2.63 -1.49 -24.72
CA ASP A 115 -3.76 -2.33 -24.32
C ASP A 115 -3.29 -3.71 -23.85
N GLN A 116 -2.34 -4.32 -24.57
CA GLN A 116 -1.72 -5.59 -24.17
C GLN A 116 -1.01 -5.49 -22.82
N ARG A 117 -0.22 -4.43 -22.61
CA ARG A 117 0.48 -4.21 -21.34
C ARG A 117 -0.47 -3.99 -20.18
N LEU A 118 -1.56 -3.25 -20.40
CA LEU A 118 -2.59 -3.03 -19.39
C LEU A 118 -3.29 -4.35 -19.01
N ALA A 119 -3.66 -5.15 -20.01
CA ALA A 119 -4.25 -6.48 -19.78
C ALA A 119 -3.30 -7.42 -19.01
N ASP A 120 -2.00 -7.40 -19.33
CA ASP A 120 -1.00 -8.21 -18.62
C ASP A 120 -0.79 -7.74 -17.18
N LEU A 121 -0.79 -6.43 -16.92
CA LEU A 121 -0.72 -5.89 -15.57
C LEU A 121 -1.93 -6.30 -14.74
N GLN A 122 -3.14 -6.17 -15.30
CA GLN A 122 -4.37 -6.58 -14.63
C GLN A 122 -4.33 -8.07 -14.25
N ARG A 123 -3.91 -8.94 -15.16
CA ARG A 123 -3.75 -10.38 -14.88
C ARG A 123 -2.76 -10.65 -13.74
N ARG A 124 -1.65 -9.92 -13.69
CA ARG A 124 -0.66 -10.05 -12.60
C ARG A 124 -1.20 -9.57 -11.27
N GLU A 125 -1.98 -8.50 -11.25
CA GLU A 125 -2.64 -8.00 -10.05
C GLU A 125 -3.66 -9.01 -9.51
N GLU A 126 -4.48 -9.58 -10.39
CA GLU A 126 -5.43 -10.64 -10.04
C GLU A 126 -4.71 -11.88 -9.48
N GLN A 127 -3.61 -12.32 -10.11
CA GLN A 127 -2.80 -13.43 -9.62
C GLN A 127 -2.20 -13.14 -8.24
N LEU A 128 -1.61 -11.95 -8.04
CA LEU A 128 -1.05 -11.56 -6.74
C LEU A 128 -2.12 -11.48 -5.65
N ALA A 129 -3.34 -11.05 -5.99
CA ALA A 129 -4.46 -11.02 -5.05
C ALA A 129 -4.86 -12.44 -4.61
N LEU A 130 -4.94 -13.39 -5.56
CA LEU A 130 -5.21 -14.80 -5.28
C LEU A 130 -4.09 -15.43 -4.43
N ASP A 131 -2.84 -15.18 -4.78
CA ASP A 131 -1.68 -15.70 -4.05
C ASP A 131 -1.63 -15.18 -2.61
N ARG A 132 -1.91 -13.88 -2.41
CA ARG A 132 -2.01 -13.29 -1.06
C ARG A 132 -3.12 -13.93 -0.24
N ALA A 133 -4.31 -14.08 -0.82
CA ALA A 133 -5.44 -14.71 -0.13
C ALA A 133 -5.13 -16.18 0.23
N ALA A 134 -4.44 -16.91 -0.65
CA ALA A 134 -4.02 -18.29 -0.38
C ALA A 134 -2.97 -18.35 0.74
N TRP A 135 -1.98 -17.45 0.71
CA TRP A 135 -0.94 -17.36 1.73
C TRP A 135 -1.50 -16.97 3.10
N GLU A 136 -2.39 -15.99 3.17
CA GLU A 136 -3.04 -15.57 4.42
C GLU A 136 -3.82 -16.74 5.05
N LYS A 137 -4.55 -17.52 4.24
CA LYS A 137 -5.22 -18.74 4.71
C LYS A 137 -4.25 -19.76 5.27
N GLN A 138 -3.10 -19.99 4.61
CA GLN A 138 -2.07 -20.91 5.11
C GLN A 138 -1.45 -20.42 6.42
N VAL A 139 -1.14 -19.12 6.54
CA VAL A 139 -0.60 -18.54 7.77
C VAL A 139 -1.61 -18.63 8.91
N ALA A 140 -2.89 -18.35 8.65
CA ALA A 140 -3.94 -18.49 9.65
C ALA A 140 -4.08 -19.95 10.11
N ALA A 141 -4.09 -20.91 9.18
CA ALA A 141 -4.16 -22.33 9.52
C ALA A 141 -2.93 -22.80 10.33
N LEU A 142 -1.72 -22.32 9.98
CA LEU A 142 -0.50 -22.61 10.73
C LEU A 142 -0.51 -22.01 12.13
N ARG A 143 -1.03 -20.79 12.30
CA ARG A 143 -1.19 -20.16 13.61
C ARG A 143 -2.14 -20.96 14.48
N LEU A 144 -3.32 -21.30 13.96
CA LEU A 144 -4.29 -22.15 14.66
C LEU A 144 -3.67 -23.49 15.09
N ALA A 145 -2.95 -24.15 14.19
CA ALA A 145 -2.28 -25.43 14.51
C ALA A 145 -1.14 -25.28 15.54
N GLN A 146 -0.34 -24.20 15.47
CA GLN A 146 0.72 -23.92 16.44
C GLN A 146 0.14 -23.57 17.81
N ASP A 147 -0.89 -22.74 17.83
CA ASP A 147 -1.62 -22.36 19.03
C ASP A 147 -2.22 -23.62 19.68
N ASP A 148 -2.84 -24.52 18.90
CA ASP A 148 -3.38 -25.80 19.39
C ASP A 148 -2.29 -26.72 19.97
N GLU A 149 -1.13 -26.85 19.33
CA GLU A 149 -0.03 -27.70 19.84
C GLU A 149 0.60 -27.13 21.11
N GLN A 150 0.85 -25.82 21.15
CA GLN A 150 1.41 -25.15 22.32
C GLN A 150 0.41 -25.16 23.48
N PHE A 151 -0.87 -24.95 23.18
CA PHE A 151 -1.98 -25.05 24.12
C PHE A 151 -2.07 -26.46 24.70
N ALA A 152 -2.04 -27.51 23.86
CA ALA A 152 -2.06 -28.89 24.31
C ALA A 152 -0.85 -29.24 25.20
N LYS A 153 0.35 -28.74 24.87
CA LYS A 153 1.56 -28.90 25.70
C LYS A 153 1.41 -28.17 27.04
N ALA A 154 0.91 -26.94 27.02
CA ALA A 154 0.66 -26.15 28.24
C ALA A 154 -0.36 -26.84 29.16
N ILE A 155 -1.47 -27.35 28.59
CA ILE A 155 -2.49 -28.11 29.34
C ILE A 155 -1.90 -29.37 29.95
N LYS A 156 -1.08 -30.11 29.19
CA LYS A 156 -0.45 -31.33 29.68
C LYS A 156 0.47 -31.02 30.85
N LEU A 157 1.34 -30.01 30.72
CA LEU A 157 2.23 -29.57 31.80
C LEU A 157 1.43 -29.10 33.02
N LEU A 158 0.39 -28.29 32.82
CA LEU A 158 -0.46 -27.79 33.89
C LEU A 158 -1.23 -28.92 34.61
N SER A 159 -1.60 -29.97 33.88
CA SER A 159 -2.31 -31.14 34.42
C SER A 159 -1.40 -32.07 35.23
N GLU A 160 -0.10 -32.05 34.96
CA GLU A 160 0.91 -32.81 35.69
C GLU A 160 1.31 -32.12 37.02
N LEU A 161 1.07 -30.80 37.14
CA LEU A 161 1.37 -30.04 38.36
C LEU A 161 0.40 -30.38 39.51
N PRO A 162 0.88 -30.35 40.77
CA PRO A 162 0.01 -30.39 41.95
C PRO A 162 -1.02 -29.25 41.93
N ALA A 163 -2.24 -29.54 42.40
CA ALA A 163 -3.38 -28.60 42.36
C ALA A 163 -3.06 -27.22 42.96
N LYS A 164 -2.26 -27.16 44.03
CA LYS A 164 -1.85 -25.90 44.67
C LYS A 164 -0.93 -25.04 43.79
N GLN A 165 -0.04 -25.66 43.00
CA GLN A 165 0.84 -24.93 42.07
C GLN A 165 0.08 -24.51 40.82
N ALA A 166 -0.74 -25.41 40.27
CA ALA A 166 -1.62 -25.07 39.15
C ALA A 166 -2.58 -23.91 39.49
N LYS A 167 -3.10 -23.85 40.74
CA LYS A 167 -3.85 -22.71 41.26
C LYS A 167 -3.08 -21.38 41.14
N GLN A 168 -1.81 -21.38 41.54
CA GLN A 168 -0.98 -20.18 41.50
C GLN A 168 -0.78 -19.71 40.06
N GLN A 169 -0.49 -20.62 39.14
CA GLN A 169 -0.35 -20.30 37.71
C GLN A 169 -1.64 -19.74 37.10
N ILE A 170 -2.79 -20.33 37.42
CA ILE A 170 -4.09 -19.81 36.97
C ILE A 170 -4.40 -18.43 37.60
N ALA A 171 -4.08 -18.22 38.87
CA ALA A 171 -4.26 -16.94 39.55
C ALA A 171 -3.35 -15.83 38.97
N GLU A 172 -2.13 -16.19 38.56
CA GLU A 172 -1.21 -15.28 37.86
C GLU A 172 -1.79 -14.84 36.51
N LEU A 173 -2.34 -15.75 35.70
CA LEU A 173 -3.02 -15.42 34.44
C LEU A 173 -4.20 -14.47 34.67
N VAL A 174 -5.04 -14.75 35.67
CA VAL A 174 -6.16 -13.85 36.02
C VAL A 174 -5.66 -12.47 36.44
N THR A 175 -4.59 -12.41 37.22
CA THR A 175 -3.99 -11.14 37.68
C THR A 175 -3.38 -10.35 36.52
N ALA A 176 -2.87 -11.03 35.49
CA ALA A 176 -2.38 -10.42 34.26
C ALA A 176 -3.51 -9.94 33.33
N GLY A 177 -4.78 -10.23 33.65
CA GLY A 177 -5.95 -9.90 32.83
C GLY A 177 -6.28 -10.96 31.77
N GLU A 178 -5.58 -12.11 31.76
CA GLU A 178 -5.75 -13.20 30.80
C GLU A 178 -6.80 -14.22 31.28
N ILE A 179 -7.96 -13.72 31.71
CA ILE A 179 -9.03 -14.55 32.30
C ILE A 179 -9.56 -15.57 31.30
N GLU A 180 -9.72 -15.19 30.03
CA GLU A 180 -10.21 -16.09 28.97
C GLU A 180 -9.26 -17.27 28.75
N GLN A 181 -7.95 -17.05 28.81
CA GLN A 181 -6.95 -18.11 28.69
C GLN A 181 -6.97 -19.05 29.89
N ALA A 182 -7.15 -18.52 31.10
CA ALA A 182 -7.35 -19.33 32.30
C ALA A 182 -8.60 -20.22 32.19
N VAL A 183 -9.72 -19.69 31.69
CA VAL A 183 -10.96 -20.45 31.44
C VAL A 183 -10.73 -21.52 30.36
N ALA A 184 -10.08 -21.17 29.25
CA ALA A 184 -9.76 -22.10 28.18
C ALA A 184 -8.91 -23.28 28.67
N TYR A 185 -7.87 -23.02 29.48
CA TYR A 185 -7.06 -24.07 30.10
C TYR A 185 -7.90 -24.95 31.03
N LEU A 186 -8.72 -24.36 31.92
CA LEU A 186 -9.57 -25.12 32.83
C LEU A 186 -10.61 -25.98 32.07
N ASN A 187 -11.15 -25.48 30.96
CA ASN A 187 -12.12 -26.21 30.12
C ASN A 187 -11.47 -27.40 29.38
N ALA A 188 -10.27 -27.21 28.87
CA ALA A 188 -9.56 -28.23 28.09
C ALA A 188 -8.94 -29.34 28.99
N MET A 189 -8.79 -29.09 30.28
CA MET A 189 -8.38 -30.10 31.26
C MET A 189 -9.53 -31.07 31.59
N ASN A 190 -9.18 -32.26 32.12
CA ASN A 190 -10.19 -33.17 32.68
C ASN A 190 -10.96 -32.48 33.83
N ALA A 191 -12.29 -32.55 33.80
CA ALA A 191 -13.18 -31.96 34.82
C ALA A 191 -12.80 -32.31 36.27
N ARG A 192 -12.28 -33.52 36.51
CA ARG A 192 -11.79 -33.93 37.84
C ARG A 192 -10.55 -33.12 38.26
N THR A 193 -9.62 -32.86 37.35
CA THR A 193 -8.40 -32.09 37.62
C THR A 193 -8.71 -30.60 37.79
N ALA A 194 -9.51 -30.02 36.88
CA ALA A 194 -9.99 -28.65 36.98
C ALA A 194 -10.74 -28.42 38.31
N GLY A 195 -11.63 -29.35 38.68
CA GLY A 195 -12.35 -29.29 39.95
C GLY A 195 -11.44 -29.39 41.18
N LYS A 196 -10.31 -30.10 41.12
CA LYS A 196 -9.31 -30.12 42.20
C LYS A 196 -8.59 -28.77 42.33
N ILE A 197 -8.22 -28.16 41.20
CA ILE A 197 -7.56 -26.86 41.16
C ILE A 197 -8.47 -25.77 41.73
N LEU A 198 -9.74 -25.73 41.29
CA LEU A 198 -10.73 -24.76 41.76
C LEU A 198 -11.01 -24.87 43.27
N ARG A 199 -10.93 -26.06 43.86
CA ARG A 199 -11.07 -26.25 45.32
C ARG A 199 -9.89 -25.70 46.13
N GLU A 200 -8.75 -25.40 45.51
CA GLU A 200 -7.60 -24.81 46.21
C GLU A 200 -7.72 -23.27 46.35
N PHE A 201 -8.67 -22.62 45.67
CA PHE A 201 -9.01 -21.21 45.87
C PHE A 201 -9.83 -21.04 47.16
N LYS A 202 -9.13 -20.95 48.31
CA LYS A 202 -9.76 -20.95 49.65
C LYS A 202 -9.85 -19.56 50.27
N ASP A 203 -9.03 -18.62 49.81
CA ASP A 203 -8.99 -17.27 50.36
C ASP A 203 -10.21 -16.45 49.90
N SER A 204 -10.70 -15.53 50.73
CA SER A 204 -11.97 -14.82 50.45
C SER A 204 -11.97 -14.07 49.10
N ASN A 205 -10.84 -13.46 48.72
CA ASN A 205 -10.68 -12.80 47.43
C ASN A 205 -10.54 -13.81 46.27
N GLU A 206 -9.91 -14.95 46.53
CA GLU A 206 -9.72 -16.03 45.57
C GLU A 206 -11.04 -16.75 45.24
N VAL A 207 -11.95 -16.86 46.20
CA VAL A 207 -13.28 -17.47 45.99
C VAL A 207 -14.11 -16.67 44.99
N LEU A 208 -13.99 -15.34 44.97
CA LEU A 208 -14.66 -14.49 43.98
C LEU A 208 -14.13 -14.75 42.57
N VAL A 209 -12.80 -14.89 42.43
CA VAL A 209 -12.15 -15.26 41.17
C VAL A 209 -12.61 -16.64 40.71
N ALA A 210 -12.62 -17.63 41.60
CA ALA A 210 -13.08 -18.98 41.27
C ALA A 210 -14.56 -19.00 40.82
N ARG A 211 -15.40 -18.16 41.43
CA ARG A 211 -16.80 -17.98 41.01
C ARG A 211 -16.90 -17.37 39.60
N ASP A 212 -16.14 -16.30 39.32
CA ASP A 212 -16.12 -15.68 37.98
C ASP A 212 -15.64 -16.69 36.92
N LEU A 213 -14.57 -17.44 37.22
CA LEU A 213 -14.07 -18.50 36.34
C LEU A 213 -15.14 -19.58 36.07
N LEU A 214 -15.90 -20.00 37.09
CA LEU A 214 -16.97 -20.99 36.92
C LEU A 214 -18.16 -20.44 36.10
N GLU A 215 -18.50 -19.17 36.27
CA GLU A 215 -19.56 -18.53 35.50
C GLU A 215 -19.18 -18.44 34.02
N ARG A 216 -17.95 -18.00 33.73
CA ARG A 216 -17.41 -17.98 32.37
C ARG A 216 -17.27 -19.38 31.77
N LEU A 217 -16.85 -20.37 32.56
CA LEU A 217 -16.76 -21.76 32.11
C LEU A 217 -18.14 -22.30 31.71
N ARG A 218 -19.21 -21.86 32.38
CA ARG A 218 -20.59 -22.21 32.02
C ARG A 218 -21.02 -21.62 30.69
N THR A 219 -20.56 -20.42 30.35
CA THR A 219 -20.84 -19.75 29.07
C THR A 219 -19.80 -20.06 27.99
N PHE A 220 -18.68 -20.70 28.34
CA PHE A 220 -17.59 -20.99 27.44
C PHE A 220 -18.04 -21.96 26.34
N GLY A 221 -17.89 -21.57 25.07
CA GLY A 221 -18.35 -22.34 23.92
C GLY A 221 -19.84 -22.17 23.60
N HIS A 222 -20.59 -21.39 24.37
CA HIS A 222 -21.81 -20.75 23.89
C HIS A 222 -21.37 -19.42 23.30
N GLU A 223 -20.83 -19.49 22.08
CA GLU A 223 -20.67 -18.30 21.25
C GLU A 223 -22.04 -17.61 21.30
N PRO A 224 -22.14 -16.37 21.83
CA PRO A 224 -23.41 -15.68 21.78
C PRO A 224 -23.74 -15.64 20.31
N GLU A 225 -24.78 -16.38 19.89
CA GLU A 225 -25.38 -16.17 18.59
C GLU A 225 -25.66 -14.67 18.59
N MET A 226 -24.80 -13.90 17.92
CA MET A 226 -25.06 -12.54 17.56
C MET A 226 -26.27 -12.68 16.66
N GLY A 227 -27.45 -12.58 17.27
CA GLY A 227 -28.71 -12.71 16.57
C GLY A 227 -28.63 -11.84 15.33
N PRO A 228 -28.98 -12.37 14.14
CA PRO A 228 -28.83 -11.67 12.86
C PRO A 228 -29.65 -10.37 12.72
N ASP A 229 -30.26 -9.86 13.79
CA ASP A 229 -31.38 -8.92 13.73
C ASP A 229 -31.03 -7.45 14.01
N ALA A 230 -29.75 -7.04 13.99
CA ALA A 230 -29.38 -5.65 14.30
C ALA A 230 -28.96 -4.78 13.10
N ASN A 231 -28.86 -5.33 11.88
CA ASN A 231 -28.39 -4.56 10.70
C ASN A 231 -29.38 -4.49 9.52
N ASP A 232 -30.60 -5.01 9.68
CA ASP A 232 -31.72 -4.78 8.75
C ASP A 232 -32.55 -3.54 9.13
N ALA A 233 -31.96 -2.60 9.87
CA ALA A 233 -32.49 -1.24 9.96
C ALA A 233 -32.21 -0.54 8.61
N ASP A 234 -33.08 -0.82 7.65
CA ASP A 234 -33.16 -0.16 6.34
C ASP A 234 -33.12 1.37 6.53
N PRO A 235 -32.04 2.07 6.13
CA PRO A 235 -31.91 3.50 6.31
C PRO A 235 -32.79 4.31 5.32
N THR A 236 -33.66 3.68 4.53
CA THR A 236 -34.43 4.38 3.49
C THR A 236 -35.74 5.00 3.96
N ASP A 237 -36.22 4.76 5.19
CA ASP A 237 -37.54 5.26 5.64
C ASP A 237 -37.52 6.66 6.32
N THR A 238 -36.46 7.47 6.15
CA THR A 238 -36.36 8.82 6.76
C THR A 238 -36.27 9.97 5.74
N ALA A 239 -36.83 9.82 4.54
CA ALA A 239 -36.78 10.85 3.49
C ALA A 239 -38.16 11.34 2.98
N ALA A 240 -39.25 11.12 3.71
CA ALA A 240 -40.57 11.63 3.34
C ALA A 240 -41.33 12.19 4.55
N SER A 241 -40.98 13.39 4.99
CA SER A 241 -41.85 14.29 5.77
C SER A 241 -41.38 15.73 5.64
#